data_AF-A0A949MNZ7-F1
#
_entry.id   AF-A0A949MNZ7-F1
#
_cell.length_a   1.000
_cell.length_b   1.000
_cell.length_c   1.000
_cell.angle_alpha   90.00
_cell.angle_beta   90.00
_cell.angle_gamma   90.00
#
_symmetry.space_group_name_H-M   'P 1'
#
loop_
_entity.id
_entity.type
_entity.pdbx_description
1 polymer ?
#
loop_
_entity_poly.entity_id
_entity_poly.type
_entity_poly.pdbx_seq_one_letter_code
_entity_poly.pdbx_strand_id
1 'polypeptide(L)'
;MSIIDNVLNSVAKEVSKVQSRSQEMMQGFSLQNQVNELERKKNAKFMEIGRLIYDKHHNNKEVSDEIIDERCSEVTALSHEISVLQAEIDQIRVKNDPDATPSQKSEAKAGFKTSPDYHCPSCNAPASREKPFCPACGESLKGSKHETDPVDVEPQDSVN
;
A
#
# COMPACT_ATOMS: atom_id res chain seq x y z
N MET A 1 -50.95 -20.16 -7.28
CA MET A 1 -49.79 -19.27 -7.01
C MET A 1 -48.51 -20.08 -7.17
N SER A 2 -47.37 -19.41 -7.43
CA SER A 2 -46.01 -19.94 -7.16
C SER A 2 -45.15 -20.50 -8.33
N ILE A 3 -45.12 -19.85 -9.49
CA ILE A 3 -43.96 -19.95 -10.43
C ILE A 3 -43.46 -18.55 -10.80
N ILE A 4 -44.39 -17.64 -11.11
CA ILE A 4 -44.09 -16.25 -11.45
C ILE A 4 -43.44 -15.50 -10.27
N ASP A 5 -43.85 -15.78 -9.03
CA ASP A 5 -43.30 -15.14 -7.83
C ASP A 5 -41.84 -15.56 -7.54
N ASN A 6 -41.46 -16.80 -7.84
CA ASN A 6 -40.07 -17.27 -7.68
C ASN A 6 -39.14 -16.70 -8.75
N VAL A 7 -39.64 -16.50 -9.97
CA VAL A 7 -38.89 -15.86 -11.07
C VAL A 7 -38.75 -14.37 -10.82
N LEU A 8 -39.81 -13.66 -10.42
CA LEU A 8 -39.76 -12.24 -10.07
C LEU A 8 -38.80 -11.96 -8.91
N ASN A 9 -38.81 -12.80 -7.87
CA ASN A 9 -37.89 -12.64 -6.74
C ASN A 9 -36.43 -12.95 -7.09
N SER A 10 -36.18 -13.87 -8.02
CA SER A 10 -34.82 -14.19 -8.49
C SER A 10 -34.29 -13.10 -9.42
N VAL A 11 -35.12 -12.58 -10.34
CA VAL A 11 -34.78 -11.45 -11.21
C VAL A 11 -34.57 -10.17 -10.41
N ALA A 12 -35.39 -9.90 -9.39
CA ALA A 12 -35.19 -8.75 -8.50
C ALA A 12 -33.83 -8.82 -7.78
N LYS A 13 -33.44 -9.99 -7.27
CA LYS A 13 -32.13 -10.20 -6.63
C LYS A 13 -30.95 -10.05 -7.60
N GLU A 14 -31.10 -10.47 -8.85
CA GLU A 14 -30.09 -10.29 -9.91
C GLU A 14 -29.92 -8.81 -10.29
N VAL A 15 -31.02 -8.08 -10.48
CA VAL A 15 -31.01 -6.65 -10.81
C VAL A 15 -30.40 -5.82 -9.68
N SER A 16 -30.72 -6.12 -8.42
CA SER A 16 -30.13 -5.45 -7.26
C SER A 16 -28.62 -5.67 -7.17
N LYS A 17 -28.14 -6.89 -7.46
CA LYS A 17 -26.69 -7.20 -7.46
C LYS A 17 -25.94 -6.46 -8.56
N VAL A 18 -26.48 -6.44 -9.79
CA VAL A 18 -25.85 -5.71 -10.91
C VAL A 18 -25.81 -4.20 -10.63
N GLN A 19 -26.89 -3.63 -10.07
CA GLN A 19 -26.91 -2.21 -9.70
C GLN A 19 -25.86 -1.87 -8.63
N SER A 20 -25.71 -2.71 -7.60
CA SER A 20 -24.70 -2.51 -6.55
C SER A 20 -23.26 -2.60 -7.07
N ARG A 21 -22.96 -3.56 -7.96
CA ARG A 21 -21.63 -3.70 -8.59
C ARG A 21 -21.27 -2.48 -9.44
N SER A 22 -22.23 -1.97 -10.22
CA SER A 22 -22.01 -0.75 -11.01
C SER A 22 -21.72 0.47 -10.14
N GLN A 23 -22.37 0.60 -8.97
CA GLN A 23 -22.09 1.68 -8.02
C GLN A 23 -20.70 1.57 -7.39
N GLU A 24 -20.29 0.37 -6.95
CA GLU A 24 -18.96 0.13 -6.40
C GLU A 24 -17.85 0.37 -7.43
N MET A 25 -18.07 -0.03 -8.68
CA MET A 25 -17.13 0.22 -9.78
C MET A 25 -16.96 1.72 -10.06
N MET A 26 -18.04 2.50 -10.03
CA MET A 26 -17.97 3.96 -10.14
C MET A 26 -17.23 4.60 -8.97
N GLN A 27 -17.41 4.09 -7.74
CA GLN A 27 -16.63 4.52 -6.58
C GLN A 27 -15.14 4.26 -6.79
N GLY A 28 -14.76 3.06 -7.26
CA GLY A 28 -13.38 2.72 -7.58
C GLY A 28 -12.76 3.67 -8.63
N PHE A 29 -13.52 4.05 -9.66
CA PHE A 29 -13.06 5.03 -10.66
C PHE A 29 -12.89 6.45 -10.07
N SER A 30 -13.82 6.88 -9.21
CA SER A 30 -13.72 8.17 -8.51
C SER A 30 -12.47 8.23 -7.63
N LEU A 31 -12.23 7.18 -6.85
CA LEU A 31 -11.02 7.05 -6.01
C LEU A 31 -9.75 7.04 -6.88
N GLN A 32 -9.75 6.37 -8.03
CA GLN A 32 -8.60 6.38 -8.94
C GLN A 32 -8.27 7.79 -9.45
N ASN A 33 -9.29 8.61 -9.75
CA ASN A 33 -9.06 10.00 -10.13
C ASN A 33 -8.47 10.83 -8.98
N GLN A 34 -8.89 10.57 -7.73
CA GLN A 34 -8.30 11.21 -6.55
C GLN A 34 -6.83 10.82 -6.37
N VAL A 35 -6.49 9.53 -6.54
CA VAL A 35 -5.10 9.06 -6.53
C VAL A 35 -4.26 9.81 -7.56
N ASN A 36 -4.72 9.87 -8.82
CA ASN A 36 -4.00 10.56 -9.89
C ASN A 36 -3.77 12.04 -9.59
N GLU A 37 -4.74 12.71 -8.96
CA GLU A 37 -4.61 14.11 -8.58
C GLU A 37 -3.63 14.32 -7.42
N LEU A 38 -3.67 13.45 -6.41
CA LEU A 38 -2.71 13.46 -5.30
C LEU A 38 -1.29 13.15 -5.79
N GLU A 39 -1.14 12.25 -6.76
CA GLU A 39 0.15 11.97 -7.38
C GLU A 39 0.73 13.19 -8.11
N ARG A 40 -0.11 13.95 -8.83
CA ARG A 40 0.32 15.21 -9.44
C ARG A 40 0.77 16.21 -8.39
N LYS A 41 0.03 16.36 -7.28
CA LYS A 41 0.41 17.23 -6.16
C LYS A 41 1.73 16.79 -5.53
N LYS A 42 1.91 15.49 -5.29
CA LYS A 42 3.16 14.92 -4.78
C LYS A 42 4.34 15.24 -5.69
N ASN A 43 4.16 15.07 -7.00
CA ASN A 43 5.20 15.37 -8.00
C ASN A 43 5.54 16.86 -8.04
N ALA A 44 4.54 17.74 -7.93
CA ALA A 44 4.78 19.18 -7.82
C ALA A 44 5.62 19.52 -6.57
N LYS A 45 5.34 18.87 -5.43
CA LYS A 45 6.12 19.05 -4.19
C LYS A 45 7.56 18.55 -4.31
N PHE A 46 7.81 17.43 -4.98
CA PHE A 46 9.17 17.00 -5.28
C PHE A 46 9.93 18.03 -6.13
N MET A 47 9.26 18.66 -7.10
CA MET A 47 9.87 19.72 -7.91
C MET A 47 10.17 20.97 -7.07
N GLU A 48 9.31 21.35 -6.13
CA GLU A 48 9.57 22.43 -5.17
C GLU A 48 10.79 22.14 -4.31
N ILE A 49 10.88 20.94 -3.73
CA ILE A 49 12.04 20.50 -2.94
C ILE A 49 13.32 20.54 -3.77
N GLY A 50 13.28 19.99 -4.99
CA GLY A 50 14.44 20.01 -5.89
C GLY A 50 14.92 21.42 -6.22
N ARG A 51 13.99 22.37 -6.40
CA ARG A 51 14.33 23.80 -6.59
C ARG A 51 14.97 24.41 -5.36
N LEU A 52 14.45 24.14 -4.17
CA LEU A 52 15.01 24.63 -2.91
C LEU A 52 16.45 24.12 -2.69
N ILE A 53 16.68 22.84 -2.94
CA ILE A 53 18.01 22.22 -2.86
C ILE A 53 18.95 22.82 -3.90
N TYR A 54 18.50 22.97 -5.16
CA TYR A 54 19.30 23.60 -6.21
C TYR A 54 19.68 25.04 -5.85
N ASP A 55 18.72 25.83 -5.37
CA ASP A 55 18.95 27.21 -4.96
C ASP A 55 19.95 27.31 -3.80
N LYS A 56 19.85 26.39 -2.83
CA LYS A 56 20.79 26.30 -1.70
C LYS A 56 22.23 26.03 -2.17
N HIS A 57 22.42 25.07 -3.07
CA HIS A 57 23.74 24.57 -3.44
C HIS A 57 24.39 25.25 -4.65
N HIS A 58 23.60 25.63 -5.64
CA HIS A 58 24.11 26.21 -6.88
C HIS A 58 24.05 27.74 -6.88
N ASN A 59 22.94 28.31 -6.40
CA ASN A 59 22.72 29.75 -6.39
C ASN A 59 23.21 30.41 -5.08
N ASN A 60 23.74 29.63 -4.12
CA ASN A 60 24.15 30.07 -2.79
C ASN A 60 23.07 30.88 -2.06
N LYS A 61 21.79 30.57 -2.30
CA LYS A 61 20.70 31.19 -1.55
C LYS A 61 20.64 30.56 -0.16
N GLU A 62 20.41 31.40 0.84
CA GLU A 62 20.14 30.92 2.19
C GLU A 62 18.73 30.31 2.22
N VAL A 63 18.69 28.98 2.22
CA VAL A 63 17.47 28.18 2.37
C VAL A 63 17.68 27.33 3.62
N SER A 64 16.82 27.50 4.63
CA SER A 64 16.90 26.71 5.85
C SER A 64 16.44 25.28 5.61
N ASP A 65 17.06 24.34 6.33
CA ASP A 65 16.69 22.92 6.25
C ASP A 65 15.27 22.68 6.79
N GLU A 66 14.79 23.51 7.71
CA GLU A 66 13.42 23.48 8.24
C GLU A 66 12.37 23.60 7.12
N ILE A 67 12.60 24.45 6.11
CA ILE A 67 11.68 24.60 4.96
C ILE A 67 11.68 23.34 4.10
N ILE A 68 12.84 22.71 3.93
CA ILE A 68 12.97 21.48 3.14
C ILE A 68 12.28 20.34 3.88
N ASP A 69 12.48 20.21 5.19
CA ASP A 69 11.86 19.20 6.04
C ASP A 69 10.34 19.33 6.10
N GLU A 70 9.81 20.56 6.15
CA GLU A 70 8.38 20.82 6.05
C GLU A 70 7.81 20.29 4.72
N ARG A 71 8.48 20.57 3.60
CA ARG A 71 8.05 20.07 2.28
C ARG A 71 8.17 18.55 2.14
N CYS A 72 9.19 17.94 2.74
CA CYS A 72 9.32 16.48 2.82
C CYS A 72 8.18 15.85 3.65
N SER A 73 7.75 16.52 4.71
CA SER A 73 6.62 16.09 5.54
C SER A 73 5.30 16.14 4.75
N GLU A 74 5.08 17.18 3.94
CA GLU A 74 3.93 17.27 3.03
C GLU A 74 3.91 16.13 2.00
N VAL A 75 5.07 15.80 1.41
CA VAL A 75 5.21 14.65 0.49
C VAL A 75 4.87 13.33 1.18
N THR A 76 5.29 13.18 2.44
CA THR A 76 5.02 11.98 3.24
C THR A 76 3.51 11.84 3.51
N ALA A 77 2.84 12.93 3.86
CA ALA A 77 1.39 12.94 4.06
C ALA A 77 0.63 12.58 2.77
N LEU A 78 1.00 13.18 1.63
CA LEU A 78 0.41 12.84 0.33
C LEU A 78 0.63 11.38 -0.05
N SER A 79 1.82 10.85 0.24
CA SER A 79 2.15 9.43 -0.03
C SER A 79 1.31 8.48 0.82
N HIS A 80 1.07 8.83 2.09
CA HIS A 80 0.19 8.07 2.96
C HIS A 80 -1.26 8.08 2.46
N GLU A 81 -1.79 9.25 2.07
CA GLU A 81 -3.14 9.37 1.53
C GLU A 81 -3.33 8.55 0.25
N ILE A 82 -2.37 8.61 -0.69
CA ILE A 82 -2.36 7.77 -1.89
C ILE A 82 -2.38 6.28 -1.52
N SER A 83 -1.57 5.87 -0.55
CA SER A 83 -1.53 4.46 -0.10
C SER A 83 -2.86 3.99 0.46
N VAL A 84 -3.56 4.83 1.22
CA VAL A 84 -4.89 4.49 1.78
C VAL A 84 -5.92 4.34 0.67
N LEU A 85 -5.99 5.30 -0.26
CA LEU A 85 -6.94 5.27 -1.36
C LEU A 85 -6.68 4.09 -2.31
N GLN A 86 -5.40 3.77 -2.57
CA GLN A 86 -5.02 2.63 -3.39
C GLN A 86 -5.46 1.31 -2.75
N ALA A 87 -5.31 1.17 -1.43
CA ALA A 87 -5.79 0.00 -0.71
C ALA A 87 -7.32 -0.13 -0.78
N GLU A 88 -8.06 0.98 -0.78
CA GLU A 88 -9.52 0.97 -0.94
C GLU A 88 -9.94 0.55 -2.36
N ILE A 89 -9.25 1.05 -3.40
CA ILE A 89 -9.45 0.64 -4.79
C ILE A 89 -9.21 -0.87 -4.95
N ASP A 90 -8.14 -1.39 -4.37
CA ASP A 90 -7.80 -2.82 -4.47
C ASP A 90 -8.86 -3.69 -3.78
N GLN A 91 -9.42 -3.25 -2.64
CA GLN A 91 -10.54 -3.93 -2.00
C GLN A 91 -11.80 -3.94 -2.88
N ILE A 92 -12.11 -2.82 -3.55
CA ILE A 92 -13.25 -2.73 -4.48
C ILE A 92 -13.03 -3.65 -5.67
N ARG A 93 -11.81 -3.71 -6.23
CA ARG A 93 -11.48 -4.60 -7.35
C ARG A 93 -11.62 -6.06 -6.98
N VAL A 94 -11.03 -6.51 -5.87
CA VAL A 94 -11.11 -7.92 -5.42
C VAL A 94 -12.53 -8.34 -5.04
N LYS A 95 -13.34 -7.43 -4.48
CA LYS A 95 -14.76 -7.71 -4.21
C LYS A 95 -15.56 -7.95 -5.50
N ASN A 96 -15.24 -7.19 -6.55
CA ASN A 96 -15.98 -7.21 -7.81
C ASN A 96 -15.44 -8.19 -8.85
N ASP A 97 -14.27 -8.78 -8.61
CA ASP A 97 -13.67 -9.79 -9.47
C ASP A 97 -14.47 -11.13 -9.43
N PRO A 98 -15.05 -11.56 -10.56
CA PRO A 98 -15.80 -12.82 -10.66
C PRO A 98 -14.91 -14.06 -10.48
N ASP A 99 -13.62 -13.97 -10.82
CA ASP A 99 -12.64 -15.06 -10.75
C ASP A 99 -11.81 -15.02 -9.46
N ALA A 100 -11.96 -13.97 -8.64
CA ALA A 100 -11.29 -13.89 -7.35
C ALA A 100 -11.69 -15.05 -6.44
N THR A 101 -10.67 -15.81 -6.04
CA THR A 101 -10.76 -16.97 -5.16
C THR A 101 -11.31 -16.57 -3.79
N PRO A 102 -11.92 -17.52 -3.04
CA PRO A 102 -12.33 -17.27 -1.66
C PRO A 102 -11.20 -16.72 -0.79
N SER A 103 -9.96 -17.19 -0.99
CA SER A 103 -8.76 -16.70 -0.29
C SER A 103 -8.50 -15.22 -0.54
N GLN A 104 -8.53 -14.78 -1.80
CA GLN A 104 -8.35 -13.36 -2.18
C GLN A 104 -9.46 -12.48 -1.61
N LYS A 105 -10.71 -12.96 -1.63
CA LYS A 105 -11.85 -12.25 -1.02
C LYS A 105 -11.73 -12.15 0.50
N SER A 106 -11.18 -13.16 1.18
CA SER A 106 -10.87 -13.08 2.61
C SER A 106 -9.69 -12.18 2.93
N GLU A 107 -8.65 -12.14 2.08
CA GLU A 107 -7.49 -11.25 2.25
C GLU A 107 -7.86 -9.78 2.06
N ALA A 108 -8.68 -9.45 1.05
CA ALA A 108 -9.22 -8.11 0.86
C ALA A 108 -10.13 -7.66 2.01
N LYS A 109 -10.85 -8.59 2.65
CA LYS A 109 -11.63 -8.31 3.86
C LYS A 109 -10.80 -8.21 5.14
N ALA A 110 -9.65 -8.89 5.19
CA ALA A 110 -8.79 -8.90 6.37
C ALA A 110 -8.12 -7.55 6.63
N GLY A 111 -8.06 -6.68 5.61
CA GLY A 111 -7.43 -5.36 5.70
C GLY A 111 -5.91 -5.50 5.86
N PHE A 112 -5.15 -5.04 4.88
CA PHE A 112 -3.70 -4.94 5.06
C PHE A 112 -3.42 -3.85 6.11
N LYS A 113 -3.06 -4.26 7.32
CA LYS A 113 -2.62 -3.36 8.38
C LYS A 113 -1.12 -3.16 8.24
N THR A 114 -0.73 -1.96 7.81
CA THR A 114 0.67 -1.51 7.89
C THR A 114 1.08 -1.51 9.36
N SER A 115 2.30 -1.95 9.64
CA SER A 115 2.87 -1.78 10.97
C SER A 115 3.34 -0.32 11.06
N PRO A 116 2.94 0.43 12.11
CA PRO A 116 3.49 1.77 12.33
C PRO A 116 5.02 1.72 12.30
N ASP A 117 5.64 2.69 11.62
CA ASP A 117 7.09 2.84 11.49
C ASP A 117 7.85 1.69 10.79
N TYR A 118 7.17 0.85 10.00
CA TYR A 118 7.83 -0.19 9.21
C TYR A 118 7.68 0.03 7.71
N HIS A 119 8.81 0.14 7.02
CA HIS A 119 8.89 0.35 5.58
C HIS A 119 9.63 -0.82 4.93
N CYS A 120 9.27 -1.12 3.69
CA CYS A 120 9.95 -2.12 2.89
C CYS A 120 11.41 -1.69 2.64
N PRO A 121 12.41 -2.56 2.86
CA PRO A 121 13.81 -2.20 2.66
C PRO A 121 14.22 -2.01 1.19
N SER A 122 13.40 -2.50 0.25
CA SER A 122 13.69 -2.47 -1.19
C SER A 122 13.06 -1.25 -1.88
N CYS A 123 11.79 -0.96 -1.61
CA CYS A 123 11.07 0.15 -2.26
C CYS A 123 10.63 1.28 -1.32
N ASN A 124 10.91 1.14 -0.02
CA ASN A 124 10.53 2.08 1.03
C ASN A 124 9.02 2.34 1.19
N ALA A 125 8.17 1.51 0.59
CA ALA A 125 6.72 1.59 0.80
C ALA A 125 6.33 1.12 2.22
N PRO A 126 5.25 1.68 2.81
CA PRO A 126 4.71 1.20 4.08
C PRO A 126 4.43 -0.30 4.03
N ALA A 127 4.98 -1.03 4.99
CA ALA A 127 4.96 -2.48 5.01
C ALA A 127 4.32 -3.00 6.31
N SER A 128 4.01 -4.30 6.34
CA SER A 128 3.55 -4.97 7.55
C SER A 128 4.60 -6.00 7.96
N ARG A 129 5.04 -5.95 9.22
CA ARG A 129 5.97 -6.95 9.77
C ARG A 129 5.36 -8.36 9.82
N GLU A 130 4.03 -8.44 9.80
CA GLU A 130 3.29 -9.69 9.83
C GLU A 130 3.20 -10.36 8.46
N LYS A 131 3.46 -9.61 7.37
CA LYS A 131 3.32 -10.09 6.00
C LYS A 131 4.68 -10.50 5.43
N PRO A 132 4.76 -11.66 4.74
CA PRO A 132 6.02 -12.17 4.22
C PRO A 132 6.55 -11.37 3.01
N PHE A 133 5.68 -10.69 2.25
CA PHE A 133 6.03 -9.97 1.03
C PHE A 133 5.50 -8.55 1.04
N CYS A 134 6.23 -7.64 0.39
CA CYS A 134 5.82 -6.26 0.19
C CYS A 134 4.68 -6.20 -0.83
N PRO A 135 3.55 -5.55 -0.52
CA PRO A 135 2.44 -5.41 -1.47
C PRO A 135 2.75 -4.44 -2.62
N ALA A 136 3.76 -3.57 -2.48
CA ALA A 136 4.10 -2.56 -3.49
C ALA A 136 5.11 -3.07 -4.53
N CYS A 137 6.14 -3.81 -4.12
CA CYS A 137 7.21 -4.28 -5.02
C CYS A 137 7.40 -5.81 -5.06
N GLY A 138 6.71 -6.57 -4.22
CA GLY A 138 6.85 -8.03 -4.14
C GLY A 138 8.09 -8.54 -3.39
N GLU A 139 8.96 -7.65 -2.90
CA GLU A 139 10.15 -8.03 -2.13
C GLU A 139 9.80 -8.79 -0.85
N SER A 140 10.63 -9.77 -0.47
CA SER A 140 10.50 -10.47 0.82
C SER A 140 10.76 -9.51 1.99
N LEU A 141 9.81 -9.43 2.92
CA LEU A 141 9.91 -8.64 4.16
C LEU A 141 10.44 -9.47 5.34
N LYS A 142 10.51 -10.80 5.19
CA LYS A 142 11.21 -11.67 6.15
C LYS A 142 12.72 -11.54 5.91
N GLY A 143 13.34 -10.59 6.59
CA GLY A 143 14.79 -10.55 6.74
C GLY A 143 15.31 -11.78 7.46
N SER A 144 16.39 -12.36 6.93
CA SER A 144 17.18 -13.46 7.46
C SER A 144 17.43 -13.34 8.97
N LYS A 145 16.99 -14.35 9.73
CA LYS A 145 17.60 -14.64 11.03
C LYS A 145 19.05 -15.03 10.78
N HIS A 146 19.99 -14.14 11.06
CA HIS A 146 21.35 -14.55 11.36
C HIS A 146 21.35 -14.98 12.83
N GLU A 147 20.92 -16.21 13.10
CA GLU A 147 21.27 -16.89 14.35
C GLU A 147 22.77 -17.18 14.26
N THR A 148 23.59 -16.33 14.88
CA THR A 148 24.91 -16.77 15.31
C THR A 148 24.71 -17.65 16.54
N ASP A 149 24.57 -18.95 16.32
CA ASP A 149 24.78 -19.93 17.39
C ASP A 149 26.24 -19.78 17.86
N PRO A 150 26.51 -19.57 19.16
CA PRO A 150 27.87 -19.69 19.67
C PRO A 150 28.27 -21.16 19.56
N VAL A 151 29.19 -21.47 18.65
CA VAL A 151 29.86 -22.76 18.63
C VAL A 151 30.81 -22.78 19.83
N ASP A 152 30.45 -23.55 20.86
CA ASP A 152 31.35 -23.92 21.95
C ASP A 152 32.61 -24.56 21.37
N VAL A 153 33.74 -23.86 21.47
CA VAL A 153 35.05 -24.43 21.18
C VAL A 153 35.47 -25.22 22.41
N GLU A 154 35.26 -26.54 22.38
CA GLU A 154 35.91 -27.44 23.33
C GLU A 154 37.43 -27.32 23.18
N PRO A 155 38.20 -27.12 24.26
CA PRO A 155 39.65 -27.17 24.21
C PRO A 155 40.08 -28.63 24.00
N GLN A 156 40.67 -28.93 22.84
CA GLN A 156 41.35 -30.21 22.68
C GLN A 156 42.67 -30.18 23.44
N ASP A 157 42.72 -31.04 24.45
CA ASP A 157 43.90 -31.34 25.25
C ASP A 157 45.07 -31.73 24.36
N SER A 158 46.21 -31.10 24.65
CA SER A 158 47.51 -31.45 24.12
C SER A 158 47.96 -32.74 24.80
N VAL A 159 48.07 -33.83 24.04
CA VAL A 159 48.73 -35.05 24.53
C VAL A 159 49.74 -35.56 23.48
N ASN A 160 51.01 -35.38 23.85
CA ASN A 160 52.27 -36.01 23.41
C ASN A 160 52.66 -35.98 21.93
#